data_AF-A0A350WQ97-F1
#
_entry.id   AF-A0A350WQ97-F1
#
_cell.length_a   1.000
_cell.length_b   1.000
_cell.length_c   1.000
_cell.angle_alpha   90.00
_cell.angle_beta   90.00
_cell.angle_gamma   90.00
#
_symmetry.space_group_name_H-M   'P 1'
#
loop_
_entity.id
_entity.type
_entity.pdbx_description
1 polymer ?
#
loop_
_entity_poly.entity_id
_entity_poly.type
_entity_poly.pdbx_seq_one_letter_code
_entity_poly.pdbx_strand_id
1 'polypeptide(L)'
;MKLIITFMIILLTACTALPTQGTPDPVKTDMPLAGIPNSASAYCEQNGSIYEIITAADGSQSGRCVFPDGSACDEWAYYRGECGPVAQPSPTSVMTVEANTEEVTDWWGVIKSTESGAQFDDYFERQDLGQAIYFGIDSIDPAVKSQIEGVRDSGKIVHLHGTLVSNVPDYNGSQILVDRIEIEE
;
A
#
# COMPACT_ATOMS: atom_id res chain seq x y z
N MET A 1 45.99 -33.94 -82.48
CA MET A 1 46.14 -32.66 -83.20
C MET A 1 45.04 -31.74 -82.73
N LYS A 2 45.42 -30.67 -82.01
CA LYS A 2 45.30 -29.26 -82.43
C LYS A 2 43.85 -28.75 -82.29
N LEU A 3 43.61 -27.87 -81.29
CA LEU A 3 43.61 -26.40 -81.45
C LEU A 3 42.23 -25.97 -82.00
N ILE A 4 41.51 -24.93 -81.56
CA ILE A 4 41.77 -23.76 -80.75
C ILE A 4 40.46 -22.91 -80.80
N ILE A 5 40.22 -22.06 -79.79
CA ILE A 5 39.53 -20.73 -79.84
C ILE A 5 38.10 -20.69 -80.40
N THR A 6 37.14 -20.23 -79.58
CA THR A 6 36.64 -18.84 -79.70
C THR A 6 36.09 -18.29 -78.38
N PHE A 7 36.58 -17.10 -78.07
CA PHE A 7 36.16 -16.17 -77.04
C PHE A 7 35.05 -15.25 -77.62
N MET A 8 34.37 -14.46 -76.76
CA MET A 8 33.44 -13.34 -77.07
C MET A 8 31.99 -13.77 -77.44
N ILE A 9 30.85 -13.24 -76.95
CA ILE A 9 30.46 -11.96 -76.32
C ILE A 9 29.17 -12.15 -75.46
N ILE A 10 29.19 -11.61 -74.23
CA ILE A 10 28.16 -10.89 -73.43
C ILE A 10 26.67 -11.08 -73.75
N LEU A 11 25.88 -11.41 -72.71
CA LEU A 11 24.59 -10.76 -72.37
C LEU A 11 24.29 -10.92 -70.87
N LEU A 12 24.47 -9.84 -70.11
CA LEU A 12 23.95 -9.70 -68.75
C LEU A 12 22.42 -9.75 -68.81
N THR A 13 21.82 -10.75 -68.20
CA THR A 13 20.40 -10.73 -67.83
C THR A 13 20.29 -11.07 -66.34
N ALA A 14 20.27 -10.01 -65.55
CA ALA A 14 19.97 -10.06 -64.13
C ALA A 14 18.47 -10.31 -63.95
N CYS A 15 18.12 -11.50 -63.47
CA CYS A 15 16.89 -11.76 -62.73
C CYS A 15 17.23 -12.71 -61.59
N THR A 16 17.92 -12.21 -60.56
CA THR A 16 17.88 -12.85 -59.25
C THR A 16 16.48 -12.65 -58.71
N ALA A 17 15.65 -13.70 -58.76
CA ALA A 17 14.45 -13.75 -57.94
C ALA A 17 14.88 -13.55 -56.48
N LEU A 18 14.51 -12.41 -55.91
CA LEU A 18 14.61 -12.20 -54.48
C LEU A 18 13.85 -13.36 -53.82
N PRO A 19 14.41 -14.07 -52.82
CA PRO A 19 13.57 -14.83 -51.93
C PRO A 19 12.58 -13.80 -51.36
N THR A 20 11.30 -13.99 -51.65
CA THR A 20 10.23 -13.31 -50.93
C THR A 20 10.52 -13.58 -49.47
N GLN A 21 10.98 -12.54 -48.75
CA GLN A 21 10.91 -12.55 -47.31
C GLN A 21 9.43 -12.74 -47.03
N GLY A 22 9.07 -13.97 -46.65
CA GLY A 22 7.83 -14.18 -45.94
C GLY A 22 7.85 -13.14 -44.82
N THR A 23 6.94 -12.19 -44.90
CA THR A 23 6.58 -11.39 -43.75
C THR A 23 6.46 -12.38 -42.59
N PRO A 24 7.19 -12.21 -41.48
CA PRO A 24 6.85 -12.99 -40.31
C PRO A 24 5.40 -12.64 -40.04
N ASP A 25 4.50 -13.63 -40.19
CA ASP A 25 3.18 -13.56 -39.60
C ASP A 25 3.39 -13.05 -38.17
N PRO A 26 2.58 -12.09 -37.68
CA PRO A 26 2.70 -11.66 -36.31
C PRO A 26 2.58 -12.93 -35.47
N VAL A 27 3.69 -13.33 -34.85
CA VAL A 27 3.72 -14.42 -33.88
C VAL A 27 2.75 -13.96 -32.81
N LYS A 28 1.52 -14.46 -32.89
CA LYS A 28 0.60 -14.43 -31.77
C LYS A 28 1.29 -15.29 -30.74
N THR A 29 2.04 -14.63 -29.85
CA THR A 29 2.64 -15.25 -28.68
C THR A 29 1.50 -15.75 -27.82
N ASP A 30 1.05 -16.95 -28.14
CA ASP A 30 0.19 -17.74 -27.28
C ASP A 30 1.12 -18.31 -26.21
N MET A 31 1.45 -17.46 -25.22
CA MET A 31 1.95 -17.95 -23.95
C MET A 31 0.73 -18.39 -23.16
N PRO A 32 0.55 -19.70 -22.87
CA PRO A 32 -0.32 -20.09 -21.79
C PRO A 32 0.40 -19.65 -20.51
N LEU A 33 0.13 -18.43 -20.04
CA LEU A 33 0.33 -18.07 -18.63
C LEU A 33 -0.78 -18.69 -17.75
N ALA A 34 -1.55 -19.63 -18.30
CA ALA A 34 -2.51 -20.46 -17.59
C ALA A 34 -1.76 -21.56 -16.82
N GLY A 35 -1.27 -21.22 -15.63
CA GLY A 35 -0.59 -22.20 -14.78
C GLY A 35 -0.11 -21.66 -13.44
N ILE A 36 0.08 -20.34 -13.33
CA ILE A 36 0.33 -19.68 -12.05
C ILE A 36 -1.00 -19.06 -11.60
N PRO A 37 -1.58 -19.46 -10.46
CA PRO A 37 -2.74 -18.79 -9.89
C PRO A 37 -2.43 -17.30 -9.71
N ASN A 38 -3.35 -16.44 -10.10
CA ASN A 38 -3.24 -15.02 -9.77
C ASN A 38 -3.23 -14.90 -8.25
N SER A 39 -2.15 -14.34 -7.70
CA SER A 39 -1.97 -14.21 -6.25
C SER A 39 -3.06 -13.39 -5.60
N ALA A 40 -3.57 -12.36 -6.27
CA ALA A 40 -4.65 -11.52 -5.78
C ALA A 40 -5.97 -12.30 -5.73
N SER A 41 -6.31 -13.03 -6.80
CA SER A 41 -7.50 -13.89 -6.85
C SER A 41 -7.46 -14.97 -5.77
N ALA A 42 -6.31 -15.63 -5.63
CA ALA A 42 -6.09 -16.66 -4.62
C ALA A 42 -6.17 -16.10 -3.19
N TYR A 43 -5.73 -14.85 -2.99
CA TYR A 43 -5.84 -14.15 -1.71
C TYR A 43 -7.30 -13.86 -1.35
N CYS A 44 -8.18 -13.51 -2.31
CA CYS A 44 -9.62 -13.38 -2.04
C CYS A 44 -10.17 -14.67 -1.40
N GLU A 45 -9.96 -15.81 -2.06
CA GLU A 45 -10.52 -17.10 -1.66
C GLU A 45 -9.91 -17.61 -0.34
N GLN A 46 -8.61 -17.46 -0.16
CA GLN A 46 -7.90 -17.86 1.07
C GLN A 46 -8.36 -17.08 2.30
N ASN A 47 -8.80 -15.83 2.13
CA ASN A 47 -9.34 -15.00 3.20
C ASN A 47 -10.88 -15.10 3.32
N GLY A 48 -11.49 -16.14 2.75
CA GLY A 48 -12.91 -16.43 2.90
C GLY A 48 -13.85 -15.55 2.08
N SER A 49 -13.32 -14.85 1.07
CA SER A 49 -14.09 -14.04 0.12
C SER A 49 -14.30 -14.78 -1.19
N ILE A 50 -15.32 -14.43 -1.95
CA ILE A 50 -15.59 -14.99 -3.28
C ILE A 50 -14.81 -14.18 -4.32
N TYR A 51 -14.08 -14.83 -5.22
CA TYR A 51 -13.44 -14.16 -6.35
C TYR A 51 -14.37 -14.11 -7.57
N GLU A 52 -14.54 -12.93 -8.17
CA GLU A 52 -15.33 -12.71 -9.38
C GLU A 52 -14.50 -11.99 -10.45
N ILE A 53 -14.73 -12.34 -11.72
CA ILE A 53 -14.22 -11.58 -12.87
C ILE A 53 -15.34 -10.70 -13.41
N ILE A 54 -15.08 -9.40 -13.47
CA ILE A 54 -15.97 -8.40 -14.08
C ILE A 54 -15.46 -8.13 -15.49
N THR A 55 -16.38 -8.12 -16.47
CA THR A 55 -16.09 -7.72 -17.85
C THR A 55 -16.70 -6.34 -18.10
N ALA A 56 -15.88 -5.36 -18.47
CA ALA A 56 -16.34 -4.02 -18.82
C ALA A 56 -16.96 -3.99 -20.23
N ALA A 57 -17.60 -2.87 -20.59
CA ALA A 57 -18.29 -2.70 -21.87
C ALA A 57 -17.34 -2.77 -23.09
N ASP A 58 -16.06 -2.48 -22.89
CA ASP A 58 -15.01 -2.59 -23.91
C ASP A 58 -14.41 -4.01 -24.02
N GLY A 59 -14.90 -4.95 -23.21
CA GLY A 59 -14.43 -6.34 -23.16
C GLY A 59 -13.21 -6.57 -22.26
N SER A 60 -12.68 -5.54 -21.59
CA SER A 60 -11.62 -5.71 -20.59
C SER A 60 -12.14 -6.47 -19.36
N GLN A 61 -11.28 -7.27 -18.74
CA GLN A 61 -11.62 -8.06 -17.55
C GLN A 61 -10.80 -7.63 -16.35
N SER A 62 -11.44 -7.51 -15.19
CA SER A 62 -10.79 -7.25 -13.90
C SER A 62 -11.32 -8.19 -12.82
N GLY A 63 -10.49 -8.48 -11.83
CA GLY A 63 -10.83 -9.33 -10.69
C GLY A 63 -11.37 -8.52 -9.50
N ARG A 64 -12.35 -9.07 -8.78
CA ARG A 64 -12.92 -8.47 -7.57
C ARG A 64 -13.16 -9.54 -6.50
N CYS A 65 -12.77 -9.26 -5.25
CA CYS A 65 -13.17 -10.04 -4.09
C CYS A 65 -14.53 -9.55 -3.57
N VAL A 66 -15.47 -10.46 -3.34
CA VAL A 66 -16.77 -10.21 -2.71
C VAL A 66 -16.75 -10.82 -1.31
N PHE A 67 -16.94 -9.98 -0.30
CA PHE A 67 -16.83 -10.34 1.10
C PHE A 67 -18.14 -10.95 1.63
N PRO A 68 -18.11 -11.70 2.76
CA PRO A 68 -19.32 -12.28 3.36
C PRO A 68 -20.40 -11.28 3.78
N ASP A 69 -20.02 -10.02 4.01
CA ASP A 69 -20.93 -8.91 4.32
C ASP A 69 -21.59 -8.30 3.05
N GLY A 70 -21.24 -8.79 1.86
CA GLY A 70 -21.74 -8.33 0.56
C GLY A 70 -21.00 -7.13 -0.02
N SER A 71 -20.04 -6.55 0.69
CA SER A 71 -19.13 -5.55 0.13
C SER A 71 -18.16 -6.21 -0.86
N ALA A 72 -17.53 -5.42 -1.72
CA ALA A 72 -16.61 -5.95 -2.70
C ALA A 72 -15.47 -4.98 -3.00
N CYS A 73 -14.28 -5.52 -3.26
CA CYS A 73 -13.11 -4.73 -3.60
C CYS A 73 -12.30 -5.35 -4.75
N ASP A 74 -11.66 -4.51 -5.57
CA ASP A 74 -10.68 -4.96 -6.56
C ASP A 74 -9.66 -5.92 -5.94
N GLU A 75 -9.35 -7.02 -6.64
CA GLU A 75 -8.51 -8.09 -6.08
C GLU A 75 -7.12 -7.60 -5.64
N TRP A 76 -6.54 -6.66 -6.39
CA TRP A 76 -5.20 -6.16 -6.14
C TRP A 76 -5.20 -5.08 -5.06
N ALA A 77 -6.25 -4.27 -5.01
CA ALA A 77 -6.48 -3.35 -3.90
C ALA A 77 -6.62 -4.13 -2.58
N TYR A 78 -7.39 -5.22 -2.56
CA TYR A 78 -7.52 -6.06 -1.36
C TYR A 78 -6.19 -6.74 -1.00
N TYR A 79 -5.49 -7.31 -1.98
CA TYR A 79 -4.17 -7.92 -1.78
C TYR A 79 -3.14 -6.95 -1.17
N ARG A 80 -3.22 -5.65 -1.49
CA ARG A 80 -2.35 -4.61 -0.93
C ARG A 80 -2.88 -3.96 0.36
N GLY A 81 -4.05 -4.38 0.84
CA GLY A 81 -4.68 -3.78 2.03
C GLY A 81 -5.22 -2.37 1.80
N GLU A 82 -5.49 -1.98 0.55
CA GLU A 82 -6.07 -0.68 0.20
C GLU A 82 -7.59 -0.62 0.46
N CYS A 83 -8.19 -1.76 0.80
CA CYS A 83 -9.62 -1.95 1.09
C CYS A 83 -9.85 -3.32 1.76
N GLY A 84 -11.09 -3.62 2.17
CA GLY A 84 -11.46 -4.90 2.79
C GLY A 84 -12.97 -5.05 3.05
N PRO A 85 -13.38 -6.11 3.76
CA PRO A 85 -14.76 -6.26 4.23
C PRO A 85 -15.15 -5.09 5.13
N VAL A 86 -16.39 -4.62 4.99
CA VAL A 86 -16.97 -3.56 5.82
C VAL A 86 -17.28 -4.12 7.21
N ALA A 87 -16.27 -4.11 8.08
CA ALA A 87 -16.47 -3.84 9.49
C ALA A 87 -15.90 -2.44 9.78
N GLN A 88 -16.80 -1.50 10.10
CA GLN A 88 -16.55 -0.09 10.40
C GLN A 88 -16.27 0.84 9.20
N PRO A 89 -16.70 2.11 9.28
CA PRO A 89 -16.62 3.06 8.17
C PRO A 89 -15.16 3.37 7.86
N SER A 90 -14.59 2.73 6.84
CA SER A 90 -13.39 3.26 6.19
C SER A 90 -13.78 4.49 5.37
N PRO A 91 -13.16 5.65 5.61
CA PRO A 91 -13.47 6.85 4.86
C PRO A 91 -13.00 6.66 3.43
N THR A 92 -13.94 6.89 2.51
CA THR A 92 -13.70 7.07 1.10
C THR A 92 -12.47 7.94 0.88
N SER A 93 -11.56 7.49 0.02
CA SER A 93 -10.47 8.29 -0.51
C SER A 93 -11.04 9.57 -1.15
N VAL A 94 -11.07 10.65 -0.38
CA VAL A 94 -11.13 12.01 -0.91
C VAL A 94 -9.75 12.58 -0.64
N MET A 95 -9.09 13.01 -1.70
CA MET A 95 -7.90 13.83 -1.62
C MET A 95 -8.27 15.17 -0.98
N THR A 96 -8.34 15.21 0.34
CA THR A 96 -8.25 16.41 1.15
C THR A 96 -7.11 16.18 2.12
N VAL A 97 -6.27 17.20 2.28
CA VAL A 97 -5.21 17.23 3.29
C VAL A 97 -5.91 17.39 4.64
N GLU A 98 -6.54 16.33 5.10
CA GLU A 98 -7.13 16.23 6.43
C GLU A 98 -6.40 15.13 7.17
N ALA A 99 -6.07 15.41 8.41
CA ALA A 99 -5.32 14.50 9.25
C ALA A 99 -6.02 13.14 9.34
N ASN A 100 -5.27 12.07 9.08
CA ASN A 100 -5.82 10.72 9.23
C ASN A 100 -5.93 10.44 10.73
N THR A 101 -7.12 10.08 11.19
CA THR A 101 -7.37 9.81 12.62
C THR A 101 -7.49 8.32 12.87
N GLU A 102 -6.85 7.84 13.93
CA GLU A 102 -6.90 6.46 14.42
C GLU A 102 -7.31 6.48 15.89
N GLU A 103 -8.17 5.55 16.30
CA GLU A 103 -8.54 5.41 17.71
C GLU A 103 -7.39 4.77 18.50
N VAL A 104 -6.97 5.45 19.57
CA VAL A 104 -5.99 4.95 20.53
C VAL A 104 -6.76 4.32 21.68
N THR A 105 -6.68 2.99 21.79
CA THR A 105 -7.29 2.25 22.90
C THR A 105 -6.23 1.44 23.62
N ASP A 106 -5.99 1.81 24.88
CA ASP A 106 -5.11 1.07 25.79
C ASP A 106 -3.67 0.95 25.26
N TRP A 107 -3.16 2.01 24.62
CA TRP A 107 -1.75 2.04 24.22
C TRP A 107 -0.91 2.35 25.44
N TRP A 108 0.09 1.51 25.73
CA TRP A 108 0.92 1.67 26.91
C TRP A 108 2.38 2.01 26.59
N GLY A 109 2.97 2.77 27.51
CA GLY A 109 4.31 3.32 27.34
C GLY A 109 4.64 4.39 28.38
N VAL A 110 5.61 5.24 28.06
CA VAL A 110 6.06 6.34 28.95
C VAL A 110 5.90 7.69 28.27
N ILE A 111 5.64 8.72 29.06
CA ILE A 111 5.59 10.11 28.59
C ILE A 111 6.92 10.79 28.89
N LYS A 112 7.46 11.50 27.90
CA LYS A 112 8.73 12.22 28.00
C LYS A 112 8.57 13.65 27.51
N SER A 113 9.23 14.59 28.19
CA SER A 113 9.35 15.95 27.69
C SER A 113 10.42 16.04 26.61
N THR A 114 10.28 17.03 25.73
CA THR A 114 11.33 17.42 24.78
C THR A 114 12.31 18.41 25.44
N GLU A 115 13.46 18.64 24.79
CA GLU A 115 14.44 19.62 25.28
C GLU A 115 13.84 21.05 25.33
N SER A 116 14.25 21.82 26.34
CA SER A 116 13.84 23.23 26.49
C SER A 116 14.12 24.04 25.22
N GLY A 117 13.06 24.50 24.55
CA GLY A 117 13.13 25.26 23.30
C GLY A 117 12.74 24.46 22.05
N ALA A 118 12.36 23.19 22.19
CA ALA A 118 11.73 22.43 21.13
C ALA A 118 10.38 23.02 20.70
N GLN A 119 9.98 22.74 19.46
CA GLN A 119 8.71 23.23 18.90
C GLN A 119 7.48 22.53 19.53
N PHE A 120 7.67 21.37 20.15
CA PHE A 120 6.64 20.51 20.75
C PHE A 120 7.04 20.20 22.18
N ASP A 121 6.11 20.06 23.11
CA ASP A 121 6.35 19.98 24.56
C ASP A 121 6.55 18.55 25.08
N ASP A 122 5.69 17.61 24.69
CA ASP A 122 5.72 16.24 25.21
C ASP A 122 5.53 15.19 24.10
N TYR A 123 6.10 14.00 24.30
CA TYR A 123 5.89 12.85 23.42
C TYR A 123 5.69 11.55 24.22
N PHE A 124 4.92 10.65 23.65
CA PHE A 124 4.67 9.31 24.16
C PHE A 124 5.55 8.29 23.44
N GLU A 125 6.33 7.54 24.21
CA GLU A 125 7.09 6.39 23.75
C GLU A 125 6.28 5.13 24.00
N ARG A 126 5.68 4.60 22.95
CA ARG A 126 4.91 3.35 22.95
C ARG A 126 5.84 2.13 23.03
N GLN A 127 5.50 1.15 23.87
CA GLN A 127 6.41 0.04 24.22
C GLN A 127 5.85 -1.38 23.97
N ASP A 128 4.65 -1.53 23.42
CA ASP A 128 3.96 -2.81 23.20
C ASP A 128 4.39 -3.57 21.93
N LEU A 129 5.01 -2.90 20.95
CA LEU A 129 5.33 -3.48 19.64
C LEU A 129 6.78 -3.99 19.50
N GLY A 130 7.51 -4.12 20.62
CA GLY A 130 8.91 -4.58 20.61
C GLY A 130 9.92 -3.60 20.00
N GLN A 131 9.44 -2.44 19.52
CA GLN A 131 10.22 -1.27 19.10
C GLN A 131 9.58 -0.02 19.67
N ALA A 132 10.40 0.94 20.10
CA ALA A 132 9.92 2.23 20.59
C ALA A 132 9.38 3.05 19.41
N ILE A 133 8.10 3.41 19.47
CA ILE A 133 7.45 4.31 18.51
C ILE A 133 7.06 5.58 19.27
N TYR A 134 7.33 6.74 18.68
CA TYR A 134 7.15 8.03 19.34
C TYR A 134 6.06 8.84 18.65
N PHE A 135 5.17 9.40 19.45
CA PHE A 135 4.05 10.24 19.02
C PHE A 135 4.02 11.52 19.86
N GLY A 136 3.68 12.66 19.26
CA GLY A 136 3.39 13.86 20.04
C GLY A 136 2.17 13.62 20.90
N ILE A 137 2.03 14.30 22.03
CA ILE A 137 0.83 14.19 22.85
C ILE A 137 0.31 15.55 23.25
N ASP A 138 -1.02 15.68 23.27
CA ASP A 138 -1.71 16.77 23.95
C ASP A 138 -3.08 16.26 24.41
N SER A 139 -3.82 17.07 25.15
CA SER A 139 -5.23 16.82 25.45
C SER A 139 -6.06 18.09 25.29
N ILE A 140 -7.34 17.97 24.94
CA ILE A 140 -8.24 19.12 25.03
C ILE A 140 -8.79 19.32 26.46
N ASP A 141 -8.70 18.30 27.32
CA ASP A 141 -9.14 18.35 28.70
C ASP A 141 -8.00 18.86 29.60
N PRO A 142 -8.16 20.01 30.29
CA PRO A 142 -7.14 20.53 31.18
C PRO A 142 -6.80 19.61 32.36
N ALA A 143 -7.73 18.76 32.81
CA ALA A 143 -7.45 17.79 33.87
C ALA A 143 -6.49 16.70 33.37
N VAL A 144 -6.70 16.22 32.14
CA VAL A 144 -5.82 15.24 31.49
C VAL A 144 -4.46 15.89 31.18
N LYS A 145 -4.42 17.16 30.75
CA LYS A 145 -3.15 17.90 30.61
C LYS A 145 -2.33 17.90 31.92
N SER A 146 -2.96 18.24 33.04
CA SER A 146 -2.27 18.23 34.34
C SER A 146 -1.80 16.83 34.75
N GLN A 147 -2.53 15.78 34.36
CA GLN A 147 -2.07 14.40 34.58
C GLN A 147 -0.85 14.06 33.72
N ILE A 148 -0.86 14.41 32.44
CA ILE A 148 0.27 14.26 31.50
C ILE A 148 1.51 14.97 32.05
N GLU A 149 1.39 16.26 32.41
CA GLU A 149 2.47 17.06 33.00
C GLU A 149 2.98 16.47 34.33
N GLY A 150 2.09 15.85 35.11
CA GLY A 150 2.43 15.24 36.39
C GLY A 150 3.19 13.91 36.28
N VAL A 151 3.08 13.22 35.14
CA VAL A 151 3.71 11.90 34.92
C VAL A 151 4.84 11.91 33.89
N ARG A 152 4.99 12.97 33.09
CA ARG A 152 6.12 13.09 32.16
C ARG A 152 7.45 12.95 32.89
N ASP A 153 8.39 12.24 32.25
CA ASP A 153 9.73 11.95 32.75
C ASP A 153 9.80 11.16 34.08
N SER A 154 8.66 10.70 34.60
CA SER A 154 8.62 9.91 35.83
C SER A 154 9.06 8.46 35.64
N GLY A 155 9.04 7.97 34.40
CA GLY A 155 9.27 6.57 34.05
C GLY A 155 8.11 5.63 34.37
N LYS A 156 6.96 6.15 34.85
CA LYS A 156 5.75 5.34 35.05
C LYS A 156 5.15 4.90 33.72
N ILE A 157 4.65 3.67 33.70
CA ILE A 157 3.86 3.18 32.58
C ILE A 157 2.47 3.80 32.66
N VAL A 158 2.01 4.32 31.53
CA VAL A 158 0.68 4.89 31.37
C VAL A 158 -0.04 4.17 30.25
N HIS A 159 -1.34 4.02 30.39
CA HIS A 159 -2.26 3.50 29.39
C HIS A 159 -3.09 4.67 28.85
N LEU A 160 -2.93 4.95 27.56
CA LEU A 160 -3.59 6.07 26.89
C LEU A 160 -4.82 5.59 26.14
N HIS A 161 -5.88 6.39 26.25
CA HIS A 161 -7.04 6.34 25.37
C HIS A 161 -7.25 7.71 24.72
N GLY A 162 -7.59 7.72 23.44
CA GLY A 162 -7.81 8.96 22.72
C GLY A 162 -7.82 8.78 21.21
N THR A 163 -7.37 9.80 20.50
CA THR A 163 -7.32 9.81 19.03
C THR A 163 -5.90 10.15 18.55
N LEU A 164 -5.27 9.25 17.81
CA LEU A 164 -4.07 9.55 17.05
C LEU A 164 -4.46 10.35 15.81
N VAL A 165 -3.77 11.45 15.59
CA VAL A 165 -3.95 12.37 14.48
C VAL A 165 -2.64 12.36 13.69
N SER A 166 -2.66 11.86 12.46
CA SER A 166 -1.49 11.78 11.57
C SER A 166 -1.45 12.94 10.59
N ASN A 167 -0.27 13.26 10.06
CA ASN A 167 -0.01 14.39 9.16
C ASN A 167 -0.20 15.77 9.83
N VAL A 168 0.03 15.84 11.14
CA VAL A 168 0.05 17.10 11.90
C VAL A 168 1.49 17.52 12.18
N PRO A 169 1.79 18.83 12.22
CA PRO A 169 3.11 19.33 12.57
C PRO A 169 3.35 19.13 14.08
N ASP A 170 3.69 17.90 14.46
CA ASP A 170 4.08 17.47 15.79
C ASP A 170 5.13 16.33 15.68
N TYR A 171 5.47 15.66 16.78
CA TYR A 171 6.49 14.62 16.85
C TYR A 171 6.22 13.49 15.84
N ASN A 172 7.22 13.20 15.00
CA ASN A 172 7.12 12.24 13.89
C ASN A 172 5.93 12.48 12.93
N GLY A 173 5.40 13.71 12.86
CA GLY A 173 4.25 14.04 12.01
C GLY A 173 2.92 13.56 12.57
N SER A 174 2.84 13.29 13.87
CA SER A 174 1.68 12.69 14.52
C SER A 174 1.48 13.19 15.95
N GLN A 175 0.22 13.31 16.38
CA GLN A 175 -0.16 13.72 17.73
C GLN A 175 -1.28 12.82 18.26
N ILE A 176 -1.15 12.32 19.49
CA ILE A 176 -2.25 11.68 20.22
C ILE A 176 -2.97 12.77 21.01
N LEU A 177 -4.25 12.97 20.72
CA LEU A 177 -5.18 13.72 21.57
C LEU A 177 -5.71 12.76 22.64
N VAL A 178 -5.16 12.88 23.85
CA VAL A 178 -5.48 11.99 24.96
C VAL A 178 -6.80 12.41 25.59
N ASP A 179 -7.76 11.50 25.64
CA ASP A 179 -9.05 11.70 26.31
C ASP A 179 -9.06 11.11 27.73
N ARG A 180 -8.26 10.06 27.94
CA ARG A 180 -8.09 9.42 29.25
C ARG A 180 -6.69 8.83 29.38
N ILE A 181 -6.12 8.96 30.57
CA ILE A 181 -4.85 8.35 30.98
C ILE A 181 -5.05 7.53 32.25
N GLU A 182 -4.56 6.30 32.23
CA GLU A 182 -4.51 5.43 33.40
C GLU A 182 -3.04 5.19 33.72
N ILE A 183 -2.66 5.28 35.00
CA ILE A 183 -1.27 5.20 35.44
C ILE A 183 -1.11 3.87 36.17
N GLU A 184 -0.16 3.05 35.74
CA GLU A 184 0.16 1.80 36.44
C GLU A 184 0.82 2.15 37.80
N GLU A 185 0.38 1.51 38.89
CA GLU A 185 0.87 1.78 40.26
C GLU A 185 2.30 1.26 40.52
#